data_AF-A0AAU3YQD8-F1
#
_entry.id   AF-A0AAU3YQD8-F1
#
_cell.length_a   1.000
_cell.length_b   1.000
_cell.length_c   1.000
_cell.angle_alpha   90.00
_cell.angle_beta   90.00
_cell.angle_gamma   90.00
#
_symmetry.space_group_name_H-M   'P 1'
#
loop_
_entity.id
_entity.type
_entity.pdbx_description
1 polymer ?
#
loop_
_entity_poly.entity_id
_entity_poly.type
_entity_poly.pdbx_seq_one_letter_code
_entity_poly.pdbx_strand_id
1 'polypeptide(L)'
;MSSKLDLDVAHRVCAVVAGGSLPAGSSVVEVRARGVRVVLSVRLNTAEVARRERDGVAPVLDGAVLDGLMQLPADLPVAASSLSPRERLLLRHCPTDAVERSDGQLVRRLVRPLEVDLAVVRSQRSMRGALVRAGRFGAYTRSSVWLDGPAGGSELLVMEAAVYGLGVVRGQMGEAPELLVAPRSASRFGHTSAGWLFAEQVYADLMSSRALLPTS
;
A
#
# COMPACT_ATOMS: atom_id res chain seq x y z
N MET A 1 16.22 11.46 18.31
CA MET A 1 16.90 11.71 17.02
C MET A 1 16.37 10.71 16.01
N SER A 2 15.66 11.15 14.97
CA SER A 2 15.16 10.27 13.91
C SER A 2 16.36 9.87 13.05
N SER A 3 16.89 8.66 13.22
CA SER A 3 17.90 8.17 12.27
C SER A 3 17.25 8.14 10.89
N LYS A 4 17.95 8.68 9.89
CA LYS A 4 17.57 8.56 8.49
C LYS A 4 17.40 7.05 8.21
N LEU A 5 16.31 6.67 7.55
CA LEU A 5 16.13 5.29 7.11
C LEU A 5 17.28 4.97 6.15
N ASP A 6 18.00 3.89 6.44
CA ASP A 6 18.89 3.29 5.45
C ASP A 6 18.04 2.46 4.49
N LEU A 7 17.98 2.88 3.23
CA LEU A 7 17.16 2.23 2.20
C LEU A 7 17.67 0.83 1.84
N ASP A 8 18.97 0.56 1.99
CA ASP A 8 19.54 -0.77 1.71
C ASP A 8 19.13 -1.75 2.81
N VAL A 9 19.18 -1.32 4.08
CA VAL A 9 18.68 -2.13 5.20
C VAL A 9 17.18 -2.36 5.03
N ALA A 10 16.41 -1.32 4.70
CA ALA A 10 14.98 -1.42 4.46
C ALA A 10 14.66 -2.43 3.34
N HIS A 11 15.42 -2.37 2.23
CA HIS A 11 15.26 -3.29 1.11
C HIS A 11 15.56 -4.74 1.51
N ARG A 12 16.68 -5.00 2.20
CA ARG A 12 17.01 -6.35 2.68
C ARG A 12 15.96 -6.88 3.65
N VAL A 13 15.46 -6.03 4.56
CA VAL A 13 14.39 -6.39 5.50
C VAL A 13 13.12 -6.77 4.75
N CYS A 14 12.68 -5.95 3.80
CA CYS A 14 11.50 -6.25 2.99
C CYS A 14 11.67 -7.54 2.17
N ALA A 15 12.85 -7.78 1.59
CA ALA A 15 13.14 -9.01 0.84
C ALA A 15 13.07 -10.26 1.72
N VAL A 16 13.69 -10.24 2.91
CA VAL A 16 13.63 -11.36 3.87
C VAL A 16 12.20 -11.65 4.29
N VAL A 17 11.41 -10.62 4.63
CA VAL A 17 10.00 -10.77 5.00
C VAL A 17 9.14 -11.28 3.83
N ALA A 18 9.50 -10.93 2.60
CA ALA A 18 8.80 -11.39 1.40
C ALA A 18 9.10 -12.85 1.02
N GLY A 19 10.08 -13.50 1.66
CA GLY A 19 10.51 -14.87 1.37
C GLY A 19 11.84 -14.97 0.62
N GLY A 20 12.68 -13.93 0.68
CA GLY A 20 14.04 -13.90 0.13
C GLY A 20 14.22 -12.90 -1.02
N SER A 21 13.14 -12.57 -1.75
CA SER A 21 13.18 -11.55 -2.81
C SER A 21 11.84 -10.79 -2.89
N LEU A 22 11.91 -9.54 -3.34
CA LEU A 22 10.72 -8.75 -3.64
C LEU A 22 10.18 -9.10 -5.04
N PRO A 23 8.87 -8.97 -5.28
CA PRO A 23 8.32 -9.09 -6.62
C PRO A 23 9.01 -8.15 -7.61
N ALA A 24 9.18 -8.58 -8.86
CA ALA A 24 9.78 -7.75 -9.91
C ALA A 24 9.03 -6.41 -10.06
N GLY A 25 9.79 -5.32 -10.25
CA GLY A 25 9.24 -3.96 -10.33
C GLY A 25 8.85 -3.33 -8.99
N SER A 26 9.12 -4.01 -7.86
CA SER A 26 8.89 -3.43 -6.54
C SER A 26 9.92 -2.35 -6.21
N SER A 27 9.46 -1.28 -5.58
CA SER A 27 10.28 -0.26 -4.95
C SER A 27 10.02 -0.24 -3.45
N VAL A 28 11.06 0.03 -2.66
CA VAL A 28 10.93 0.18 -1.21
C VAL A 28 10.89 1.65 -0.86
N VAL A 29 9.81 2.06 -0.19
CA VAL A 29 9.53 3.46 0.13
C VAL A 29 9.15 3.61 1.60
N GLU A 30 9.49 4.74 2.21
CA GLU A 30 8.99 5.10 3.54
C GLU A 30 7.91 6.17 3.39
N VAL A 31 6.73 5.90 3.92
CA VAL A 31 5.56 6.78 3.81
C VAL A 31 4.89 6.98 5.15
N ARG A 32 4.03 7.99 5.25
CA ARG A 32 3.09 8.13 6.37
C ARG A 32 1.68 7.72 5.94
N ALA A 33 1.31 6.48 6.26
CA ALA A 33 -0.02 5.96 5.96
C ALA A 33 -0.78 5.59 7.25
N ARG A 34 -2.07 5.92 7.32
CA ARG A 34 -2.95 5.61 8.47
C ARG A 34 -2.38 6.06 9.83
N GLY A 35 -1.71 7.21 9.83
CA GLY A 35 -1.06 7.80 11.00
C GLY A 35 0.22 7.08 11.47
N VAL A 36 0.74 6.13 10.71
CA VAL A 36 1.94 5.35 11.02
C VAL A 36 3.02 5.61 9.97
N ARG A 37 4.27 5.83 10.40
CA ARG A 37 5.42 5.79 9.50
C ARG A 37 5.75 4.32 9.22
N VAL A 38 5.75 3.95 7.95
CA VAL A 38 5.82 2.56 7.50
C VAL A 38 6.72 2.47 6.27
N VAL A 39 7.51 1.41 6.21
CA VAL A 39 8.26 1.02 5.02
C VAL A 39 7.38 0.08 4.20
N LEU A 40 7.13 0.42 2.94
CA LEU A 40 6.32 -0.37 2.03
C LEU A 40 7.16 -0.93 0.90
N SER A 41 6.86 -2.15 0.47
CA SER A 41 7.21 -2.63 -0.87
C SER A 41 6.02 -2.35 -1.77
N VAL A 42 6.22 -1.55 -2.81
CA VAL A 42 5.15 -1.13 -3.73
C VAL A 42 5.53 -1.39 -5.19
N ARG A 43 4.54 -1.74 -6.03
CA ARG A 43 4.69 -1.80 -7.49
C ARG A 43 3.83 -0.73 -8.11
N LEU A 44 4.45 0.19 -8.86
CA LEU A 44 3.70 1.23 -9.56
C LEU A 44 3.04 0.65 -10.81
N ASN A 45 1.81 1.09 -11.07
CA ASN A 45 1.23 1.01 -12.40
C ASN A 45 1.79 2.19 -13.22
N THR A 46 2.93 1.96 -13.86
CA THR A 46 3.67 3.01 -14.58
C THR A 46 2.84 3.68 -15.68
N ALA A 47 1.96 2.94 -16.35
CA ALA A 47 1.06 3.48 -17.37
C ALA A 47 0.05 4.47 -16.77
N GLU A 48 -0.57 4.11 -15.64
CA GLU A 48 -1.50 5.00 -14.95
C GLU A 48 -0.80 6.21 -14.34
N VAL A 49 0.36 6.02 -13.70
CA VAL A 49 1.14 7.14 -13.15
C VAL A 49 1.53 8.11 -14.26
N ALA A 50 2.05 7.63 -15.39
CA ALA A 50 2.43 8.47 -16.52
C ALA A 50 1.22 9.20 -17.14
N ARG A 51 0.05 8.55 -17.18
CA ARG A 51 -1.20 9.19 -17.62
C ARG A 51 -1.60 10.32 -16.66
N ARG A 52 -1.60 10.04 -15.35
CA ARG A 52 -1.96 11.03 -14.34
C ARG A 52 -1.02 12.23 -14.34
N GLU A 53 0.28 12.00 -14.52
CA GLU A 53 1.27 13.08 -14.65
C GLU A 53 1.03 13.94 -15.89
N ARG A 54 0.75 13.31 -17.05
CA ARG A 54 0.46 14.02 -18.30
C ARG A 54 -0.81 14.86 -18.21
N ASP A 55 -1.84 14.30 -17.59
CA ASP A 55 -3.18 14.88 -17.58
C ASP A 55 -3.45 15.73 -16.31
N GLY A 56 -2.50 15.79 -15.37
CA GLY A 56 -2.63 16.54 -14.11
C GLY A 56 -3.63 15.94 -13.12
N VAL A 57 -3.84 14.62 -13.16
CA VAL A 57 -4.83 13.90 -12.33
C VAL A 57 -4.33 13.73 -10.91
N ALA A 58 -5.05 14.33 -9.95
CA ALA A 58 -4.73 14.22 -8.53
C ALA A 58 -5.10 12.83 -7.96
N PRO A 59 -4.47 12.41 -6.84
CA PRO A 59 -4.92 11.24 -6.08
C PRO A 59 -6.38 11.36 -5.63
N VAL A 60 -7.13 10.26 -5.70
CA VAL A 60 -8.55 10.23 -5.28
C VAL A 60 -8.67 9.68 -3.86
N LEU A 61 -8.91 10.58 -2.91
CA LEU A 61 -8.95 10.26 -1.47
C LEU A 61 -10.38 10.13 -0.91
N ASP A 62 -11.40 10.20 -1.76
CA ASP A 62 -12.80 9.98 -1.39
C ASP A 62 -13.19 8.52 -1.63
N GLY A 63 -13.47 7.79 -0.54
CA GLY A 63 -13.88 6.39 -0.60
C GLY A 63 -15.20 6.16 -1.34
N ALA A 64 -16.15 7.10 -1.27
CA ALA A 64 -17.44 6.97 -1.96
C ALA A 64 -17.28 7.11 -3.48
N VAL A 65 -16.36 7.95 -3.93
CA VAL A 65 -15.96 8.04 -5.35
C VAL A 65 -15.36 6.72 -5.81
N LEU A 66 -14.42 6.15 -5.04
CA LEU A 66 -13.81 4.86 -5.38
C LEU A 66 -14.82 3.70 -5.36
N ASP A 67 -15.77 3.69 -4.42
CA ASP A 67 -16.88 2.73 -4.37
C ASP A 67 -17.73 2.80 -5.65
N GLY A 68 -18.01 4.01 -6.15
CA GLY A 68 -18.72 4.21 -7.41
C GLY A 68 -17.92 3.73 -8.61
N LEU A 69 -16.63 4.08 -8.68
CA LEU A 69 -15.73 3.64 -9.76
C LEU A 69 -15.59 2.12 -9.81
N MET A 70 -15.61 1.44 -8.66
CA MET A 70 -15.55 -0.02 -8.56
C MET A 70 -16.74 -0.74 -9.21
N GLN A 71 -17.86 -0.03 -9.45
CA GLN A 71 -19.02 -0.59 -10.16
C GLN A 71 -18.85 -0.57 -11.68
N LEU A 72 -17.86 0.15 -12.19
CA LEU A 72 -17.57 0.24 -13.61
C LEU A 72 -16.39 -0.67 -13.99
N PRO A 73 -16.48 -1.45 -15.07
CA PRO A 73 -15.30 -2.06 -15.69
C PRO A 73 -14.33 -0.97 -16.15
N ALA A 74 -13.03 -1.22 -16.03
CA ALA A 74 -12.02 -0.30 -16.54
C ALA A 74 -12.03 -0.30 -18.07
N ASP A 75 -11.94 0.88 -18.67
CA ASP A 75 -11.83 1.11 -20.12
C ASP A 75 -12.94 0.51 -21.01
N LEU A 76 -14.05 0.08 -20.42
CA LEU A 76 -15.22 -0.39 -21.15
C LEU A 76 -16.40 0.57 -20.97
N PRO A 77 -17.15 0.86 -22.05
CA PRO A 77 -18.33 1.70 -21.98
C PRO A 77 -19.48 0.98 -21.25
N VAL A 78 -20.13 1.71 -20.33
CA VAL A 78 -21.35 1.29 -19.65
C VAL A 78 -22.43 2.34 -19.85
N ALA A 79 -23.62 1.91 -20.27
CA ALA A 79 -24.74 2.81 -20.42
C ALA A 79 -25.14 3.40 -19.06
N ALA A 80 -25.22 4.73 -18.94
CA ALA A 80 -25.62 5.37 -17.69
C ALA A 80 -27.04 4.93 -17.25
N SER A 81 -27.89 4.52 -18.20
CA SER A 81 -29.22 3.98 -17.94
C SER A 81 -29.22 2.57 -17.32
N SER A 82 -28.14 1.79 -17.45
CA SER A 82 -28.02 0.47 -16.81
C SER A 82 -27.62 0.57 -15.34
N LEU A 83 -27.23 1.74 -14.86
CA LEU A 83 -26.84 1.98 -13.47
C LEU A 83 -28.05 2.30 -12.58
N SER A 84 -28.05 1.74 -11.38
CA SER A 84 -29.01 2.07 -10.34
C SER A 84 -28.94 3.57 -9.96
N PRO A 85 -30.01 4.13 -9.37
CA PRO A 85 -29.99 5.51 -8.88
C PRO A 85 -28.84 5.79 -7.89
N ARG A 86 -28.48 4.80 -7.06
CA ARG A 86 -27.38 4.90 -6.09
C ARG A 86 -26.02 4.98 -6.77
N GLU A 87 -25.76 4.12 -7.76
CA GLU A 87 -24.50 4.13 -8.53
C GLU A 87 -24.34 5.44 -9.29
N ARG A 88 -25.42 5.90 -9.95
CA ARG A 88 -25.42 7.21 -10.61
C ARG A 88 -25.13 8.34 -9.62
N LEU A 89 -25.65 8.28 -8.40
CA LEU A 89 -25.38 9.29 -7.38
C LEU A 89 -23.91 9.30 -6.93
N LEU A 90 -23.30 8.14 -6.72
CA LEU A 90 -21.87 8.02 -6.38
C LEU A 90 -20.99 8.57 -7.51
N LEU A 91 -21.35 8.26 -8.76
CA LEU A 91 -20.59 8.69 -9.94
C LEU A 91 -20.82 10.16 -10.33
N ARG A 92 -21.82 10.85 -9.78
CA ARG A 92 -22.06 12.28 -10.07
C ARG A 92 -20.91 13.17 -9.64
N HIS A 93 -20.23 12.81 -8.56
CA HIS A 93 -19.12 13.58 -8.00
C HIS A 93 -17.76 13.04 -8.43
N CYS A 94 -17.72 12.01 -9.29
CA CYS A 94 -16.48 11.50 -9.83
C CYS A 94 -15.81 12.56 -10.71
N PRO A 95 -14.52 12.84 -10.48
CA PRO A 95 -13.72 13.69 -11.36
C PRO A 95 -13.82 13.27 -12.83
N THR A 96 -13.78 14.25 -13.75
CA THR A 96 -13.95 14.02 -15.20
C THR A 96 -12.85 13.14 -15.79
N ASP A 97 -11.64 13.27 -15.25
CA ASP A 97 -10.45 12.46 -15.55
C ASP A 97 -10.53 11.03 -15.01
N ALA A 98 -11.44 10.75 -14.07
CA ALA A 98 -11.70 9.41 -13.56
C ALA A 98 -12.78 8.66 -14.37
N VAL A 99 -13.78 9.38 -14.87
CA VAL A 99 -14.88 8.84 -15.69
C VAL A 99 -15.15 9.74 -16.88
N GLU A 100 -14.86 9.21 -18.07
CA GLU A 100 -15.25 9.84 -19.33
C GLU A 100 -16.74 9.65 -19.57
N ARG A 101 -17.42 10.69 -20.06
CA ARG A 101 -18.87 10.70 -20.29
C ARG A 101 -19.15 11.18 -21.71
N SER A 102 -19.74 10.33 -22.54
CA SER A 102 -20.15 10.67 -23.92
C SER A 102 -21.41 9.91 -24.29
N ASP A 103 -22.38 10.58 -24.91
CA ASP A 103 -23.58 9.94 -25.50
C ASP A 103 -24.35 8.99 -24.55
N GLY A 104 -24.44 9.38 -23.28
CA GLY A 104 -25.08 8.56 -22.24
C GLY A 104 -24.28 7.32 -21.82
N GLN A 105 -23.04 7.17 -22.26
CA GLN A 105 -22.08 6.16 -21.83
C GLN A 105 -21.12 6.73 -20.80
N LEU A 106 -20.66 5.86 -19.90
CA LEU A 106 -19.63 6.12 -18.90
C LEU A 106 -18.48 5.14 -19.12
N VAL A 107 -17.25 5.65 -19.22
CA VAL A 107 -16.03 4.83 -19.29
C VAL A 107 -15.15 5.17 -18.10
N ARG A 108 -14.85 4.18 -17.25
CA ARG A 108 -13.89 4.38 -16.17
C ARG A 108 -12.48 4.39 -16.72
N ARG A 109 -11.80 5.54 -16.57
CA ARG A 109 -10.38 5.72 -16.93
C ARG A 109 -9.46 5.54 -15.72
N LEU A 110 -9.95 5.80 -14.52
CA LEU A 110 -9.15 5.64 -13.32
C LEU A 110 -8.95 4.16 -12.98
N VAL A 111 -7.69 3.79 -12.82
CA VAL A 111 -7.28 2.51 -12.22
C VAL A 111 -6.38 2.76 -11.02
N ARG A 112 -6.10 1.72 -10.26
CA ARG A 112 -5.23 1.82 -9.08
C ARG A 112 -3.81 2.21 -9.52
N PRO A 113 -3.19 3.22 -8.88
CA PRO A 113 -1.87 3.73 -9.30
C PRO A 113 -0.71 2.84 -8.85
N LEU A 114 -0.92 2.01 -7.82
CA LEU A 114 0.09 1.09 -7.29
C LEU A 114 -0.52 -0.11 -6.57
N GLU A 115 0.27 -1.17 -6.43
CA GLU A 115 0.02 -2.30 -5.53
C GLU A 115 0.97 -2.23 -4.32
N VAL A 116 0.51 -2.65 -3.15
CA VAL A 116 1.32 -2.71 -1.92
C VAL A 116 1.53 -4.18 -1.55
N ASP A 117 2.74 -4.68 -1.76
CA ASP A 117 3.07 -6.11 -1.59
C ASP A 117 3.40 -6.48 -0.13
N LEU A 118 3.89 -5.50 0.64
CA LEU A 118 4.29 -5.66 2.03
C LEU A 118 4.29 -4.32 2.76
N ALA A 119 3.89 -4.34 4.05
CA ALA A 119 4.08 -3.24 4.99
C ALA A 119 4.97 -3.65 6.17
N VAL A 120 6.02 -2.88 6.45
CA VAL A 120 6.97 -3.11 7.53
C VAL A 120 7.02 -1.90 8.45
N VAL A 121 6.61 -2.09 9.71
CA VAL A 121 6.62 -1.03 10.73
C VAL A 121 7.86 -1.16 11.60
N ARG A 122 8.69 -0.12 11.62
CA ARG A 122 9.89 -0.05 12.44
C ARG A 122 9.57 0.12 13.93
N SER A 123 10.35 -0.53 14.79
CA SER A 123 10.29 -0.38 16.24
C SER A 123 11.63 -0.69 16.89
N GLN A 124 12.14 0.27 17.66
CA GLN A 124 13.38 0.12 18.42
C GLN A 124 13.26 -0.82 19.63
N ARG A 125 12.02 -1.13 20.03
CA ARG A 125 11.72 -1.96 21.20
C ARG A 125 10.73 -3.05 20.84
N SER A 126 10.92 -4.22 21.44
CA SER A 126 9.91 -5.28 21.48
C SER A 126 8.75 -4.85 22.39
N MET A 127 7.66 -4.37 21.80
CA MET A 127 6.46 -3.99 22.56
C MET A 127 5.19 -4.20 21.75
N ARG A 128 4.10 -4.53 22.44
CA ARG A 128 2.77 -4.76 21.84
C ARG A 128 2.29 -3.61 20.95
N GLY A 129 2.66 -2.36 21.28
CA GLY A 129 2.35 -1.20 20.45
C GLY A 129 2.88 -1.27 19.02
N ALA A 130 3.96 -2.02 18.77
CA ALA A 130 4.48 -2.26 17.42
C ALA A 130 3.54 -3.16 16.61
N LEU A 131 3.00 -4.22 17.23
CA LEU A 131 2.02 -5.12 16.61
C LEU A 131 0.73 -4.38 16.27
N VAL A 132 0.24 -3.52 17.17
CA VAL A 132 -0.97 -2.69 16.91
C VAL A 132 -0.77 -1.79 15.69
N ARG A 133 0.41 -1.18 15.53
CA ARG A 133 0.73 -0.34 14.36
C ARG A 133 0.84 -1.18 13.08
N ALA A 134 1.51 -2.32 13.11
CA ALA A 134 1.63 -3.22 11.95
C ALA A 134 0.26 -3.79 11.53
N GLY A 135 -0.57 -4.18 12.50
CA GLY A 135 -1.91 -4.72 12.27
C GLY A 135 -2.87 -3.79 11.53
N ARG A 136 -2.62 -2.47 11.53
CA ARG A 136 -3.39 -1.49 10.73
C ARG A 136 -3.34 -1.76 9.22
N PHE A 137 -2.37 -2.53 8.76
CA PHE A 137 -2.16 -2.84 7.34
C PHE A 137 -2.63 -4.24 6.95
N GLY A 138 -2.96 -5.10 7.92
CA GLY A 138 -3.29 -6.51 7.69
C GLY A 138 -4.54 -6.76 6.83
N ALA A 139 -5.41 -5.76 6.67
CA ALA A 139 -6.57 -5.82 5.77
C ALA A 139 -6.24 -5.52 4.30
N TYR A 140 -5.03 -5.03 4.00
CA TYR A 140 -4.65 -4.53 2.68
C TYR A 140 -3.41 -5.22 2.10
N THR A 141 -2.50 -5.65 2.97
CA THR A 141 -1.22 -6.25 2.58
C THR A 141 -0.67 -7.12 3.71
N ARG A 142 0.33 -7.96 3.40
CA ARG A 142 1.12 -8.63 4.43
C ARG A 142 1.78 -7.56 5.31
N SER A 143 1.82 -7.77 6.62
CA SER A 143 2.38 -6.76 7.53
C SER A 143 3.33 -7.37 8.55
N SER A 144 4.37 -6.62 8.90
CA SER A 144 5.42 -7.09 9.80
C SER A 144 5.98 -5.97 10.66
N VAL A 145 6.56 -6.34 11.80
CA VAL A 145 7.36 -5.46 12.66
C VAL A 145 8.83 -5.66 12.33
N TRP A 146 9.53 -4.58 12.07
CA TRP A 146 10.99 -4.55 11.99
C TRP A 146 11.58 -4.04 13.30
N LEU A 147 12.26 -4.92 14.02
CA LEU A 147 13.03 -4.61 15.22
C LEU A 147 14.44 -4.15 14.83
N ASP A 148 14.71 -2.86 15.03
CA ASP A 148 15.98 -2.19 14.70
C ASP A 148 16.77 -1.74 15.93
N GLY A 149 16.49 -2.34 17.08
CA GLY A 149 17.18 -2.17 18.36
C GLY A 149 17.44 -3.51 19.07
N PRO A 150 17.82 -3.51 20.36
CA PRO A 150 18.11 -4.74 21.11
C PRO A 150 16.93 -5.72 21.12
N ALA A 151 17.22 -7.01 20.90
CA ALA A 151 16.22 -8.06 20.72
C ALA A 151 15.82 -8.80 22.02
N GLY A 152 16.39 -8.43 23.17
CA GLY A 152 16.06 -9.05 24.46
C GLY A 152 14.58 -8.87 24.80
N GLY A 153 13.92 -9.94 25.25
CA GLY A 153 12.49 -9.93 25.58
C GLY A 153 11.58 -9.91 24.34
N SER A 154 12.03 -10.43 23.20
CA SER A 154 11.23 -10.49 21.97
C SER A 154 10.32 -11.72 21.87
N GLU A 155 10.47 -12.69 22.78
CA GLU A 155 9.77 -13.98 22.76
C GLU A 155 8.25 -13.80 22.82
N LEU A 156 7.77 -12.94 23.73
CA LEU A 156 6.34 -12.66 23.86
C LEU A 156 5.78 -11.96 22.61
N LEU A 157 6.54 -11.02 22.03
CA LEU A 157 6.15 -10.32 20.80
C LEU A 157 6.08 -11.28 19.60
N VAL A 158 7.07 -12.16 19.46
CA VAL A 158 7.15 -13.21 18.44
C VAL A 158 5.94 -14.14 18.56
N MET A 159 5.62 -14.59 19.76
CA MET A 159 4.44 -15.43 20.02
C MET A 159 3.13 -14.71 19.65
N GLU A 160 2.93 -13.47 20.12
CA GLU A 160 1.74 -12.68 19.78
C GLU A 160 1.63 -12.42 18.27
N ALA A 161 2.74 -12.10 17.61
CA ALA A 161 2.78 -11.84 16.17
C ALA A 161 2.31 -13.07 15.36
N ALA A 162 2.78 -14.26 15.73
CA ALA A 162 2.36 -15.51 15.09
C ALA A 162 0.84 -15.74 15.22
N VAL A 163 0.27 -15.48 16.40
CA VAL A 163 -1.19 -15.56 16.64
C VAL A 163 -1.95 -14.59 15.72
N TYR A 164 -1.47 -13.35 15.59
CA TYR A 164 -2.12 -12.32 14.76
C TYR A 164 -1.78 -12.44 13.26
N GLY A 165 -0.91 -13.38 12.86
CA GLY A 165 -0.46 -13.52 11.47
C GLY A 165 0.46 -12.39 10.99
N LEU A 166 1.06 -11.65 11.91
CA LEU A 166 2.04 -10.60 11.63
C LEU A 166 3.44 -11.20 11.58
N GLY A 167 4.28 -10.67 10.68
CA GLY A 167 5.70 -11.04 10.66
C GLY A 167 6.51 -10.24 11.67
N VAL A 168 7.66 -10.79 12.06
CA VAL A 168 8.66 -10.10 12.88
C VAL A 168 10.03 -10.36 12.27
N VAL A 169 10.76 -9.30 11.99
CA VAL A 169 12.10 -9.34 11.43
C VAL A 169 13.02 -8.48 12.28
N ARG A 170 14.20 -9.00 12.59
CA ARG A 170 15.29 -8.24 13.19
C ARG A 170 16.21 -7.77 12.08
N GLY A 171 16.60 -6.50 12.10
CA GLY A 171 17.54 -5.98 11.11
C GLY A 171 18.24 -4.74 11.60
N GLN A 172 19.56 -4.71 11.49
CA GLN A 172 20.39 -3.56 11.84
C GLN A 172 21.36 -3.27 10.69
N MET A 173 21.99 -2.09 10.75
CA MET A 173 23.03 -1.72 9.80
C MET A 173 24.19 -2.72 9.88
N GLY A 174 24.69 -3.20 8.74
CA GLY A 174 25.84 -4.11 8.67
C GLY A 174 25.53 -5.58 8.98
N GLU A 175 24.31 -5.91 9.40
CA GLU A 175 23.89 -7.29 9.69
C GLU A 175 22.89 -7.81 8.65
N ALA A 176 22.90 -9.13 8.44
CA ALA A 176 21.86 -9.81 7.67
C ALA A 176 20.55 -9.80 8.48
N PRO A 177 19.41 -9.36 7.91
CA PRO A 177 18.15 -9.40 8.61
C PRO A 177 17.74 -10.84 8.94
N GLU A 178 17.25 -11.07 10.15
CA GLU A 178 16.77 -12.37 10.63
C GLU A 178 15.25 -12.35 10.73
N LEU A 179 14.59 -13.26 10.02
CA LEU A 179 13.15 -13.45 10.13
C LEU A 179 12.84 -14.31 11.37
N LEU A 180 12.17 -13.71 12.36
CA LEU A 180 11.76 -14.41 13.58
C LEU A 180 10.38 -15.06 13.41
N VAL A 181 9.48 -14.38 12.69
CA VAL A 181 8.15 -14.87 12.34
C VAL A 181 7.83 -14.44 10.91
N ALA A 182 7.46 -15.38 10.06
CA ALA A 182 6.95 -15.05 8.73
C ALA A 182 5.52 -14.47 8.84
N PRO A 183 5.20 -13.37 8.13
CA PRO A 183 3.81 -12.92 8.05
C PRO A 183 2.96 -13.98 7.35
N ARG A 184 1.69 -14.10 7.73
CA ARG A 184 0.77 -15.03 7.08
C ARG A 184 0.70 -14.72 5.58
N SER A 185 0.73 -15.76 4.74
CA SER A 185 0.49 -15.63 3.31
C SER A 185 -0.87 -14.99 3.07
N ALA A 186 -0.90 -13.89 2.34
CA ALA A 186 -2.16 -13.27 1.95
C ALA A 186 -2.82 -14.13 0.86
N SER A 187 -4.09 -14.54 1.08
CA SER A 187 -4.98 -14.69 -0.06
C SER A 187 -5.08 -13.32 -0.71
N ARG A 188 -4.98 -13.23 -2.04
CA ARG A 188 -4.94 -11.94 -2.77
C ARG A 188 -5.98 -11.00 -2.19
N PHE A 189 -5.55 -9.90 -1.58
CA PHE A 189 -6.46 -8.86 -1.11
C PHE A 189 -7.25 -8.41 -2.35
N GLY A 190 -8.55 -8.67 -2.36
CA GLY A 190 -9.38 -8.42 -3.54
C GLY A 190 -9.27 -6.97 -4.02
N HIS A 191 -9.65 -6.73 -5.27
CA HIS A 191 -9.82 -5.37 -5.76
C HIS A 191 -11.04 -4.76 -5.05
N THR A 192 -10.80 -4.12 -3.91
CA THR A 192 -11.81 -3.43 -3.10
C THR A 192 -11.56 -1.93 -3.14
N SER A 193 -12.61 -1.15 -2.91
CA SER A 193 -12.52 0.31 -2.77
C SER A 193 -11.63 0.72 -1.60
N ALA A 194 -11.72 0.04 -0.45
CA ALA A 194 -10.85 0.32 0.70
C ALA A 194 -9.37 0.06 0.40
N GLY A 195 -9.06 -1.02 -0.34
CA GLY A 195 -7.70 -1.30 -0.81
C GLY A 195 -7.22 -0.30 -1.86
N TRP A 196 -8.13 0.18 -2.72
CA TRP A 196 -7.82 1.24 -3.67
C TRP A 196 -7.55 2.56 -2.94
N LEU A 197 -8.38 2.95 -1.98
CA LEU A 197 -8.17 4.15 -1.16
C LEU A 197 -6.82 4.11 -0.44
N PHE A 198 -6.43 2.96 0.10
CA PHE A 198 -5.12 2.78 0.69
C PHE A 198 -3.99 3.01 -0.33
N ALA A 199 -4.12 2.50 -1.56
CA ALA A 199 -3.15 2.76 -2.63
C ALA A 199 -3.09 4.24 -3.04
N GLU A 200 -4.24 4.93 -3.11
CA GLU A 200 -4.31 6.38 -3.41
C GLU A 200 -3.66 7.21 -2.29
N GLN A 201 -3.83 6.83 -1.02
CA GLN A 201 -3.16 7.48 0.11
C GLN A 201 -1.64 7.33 0.05
N VAL A 202 -1.15 6.13 -0.27
CA VAL A 202 0.28 5.88 -0.45
C VAL A 202 0.80 6.68 -1.65
N TYR A 203 0.08 6.67 -2.77
CA TYR A 203 0.45 7.43 -3.96
C TYR A 203 0.52 8.93 -3.69
N ALA A 204 -0.45 9.51 -2.96
CA ALA A 204 -0.45 10.92 -2.58
C ALA A 204 0.77 11.31 -1.73
N ASP A 205 1.16 10.48 -0.77
CA ASP A 205 2.34 10.72 0.07
C ASP A 205 3.63 10.67 -0.77
N LEU A 206 3.72 9.73 -1.71
CA LEU A 206 4.87 9.61 -2.62
C LEU A 206 5.00 10.80 -3.58
N MET A 207 3.88 11.30 -4.12
CA MET A 207 3.86 12.49 -4.97
C MET A 207 4.23 13.76 -4.18
N SER A 208 3.78 13.85 -2.93
CA SER A 208 4.08 14.99 -2.05
C SER A 208 5.54 15.01 -1.58
N SER A 209 6.17 13.84 -1.47
CA SER A 209 7.54 13.68 -0.96
C SER A 209 8.63 13.73 -2.05
N ARG A 210 8.27 13.79 -3.35
CA ARG A 210 9.21 13.65 -4.50
C ARG A 210 10.12 12.41 -4.39
N ALA A 211 9.74 11.39 -3.61
CA ALA A 211 10.57 10.23 -3.28
C ALA A 211 10.59 9.14 -4.37
N LEU A 212 9.91 9.37 -5.49
CA LEU A 212 9.84 8.45 -6.63
C LEU A 212 10.55 9.06 -7.83
N LEU A 213 11.85 8.82 -7.96
CA LEU A 213 12.43 8.65 -9.28
C LEU A 213 12.85 7.18 -9.36
N PRO A 214 12.39 6.42 -10.37
CA PRO A 214 12.82 5.04 -10.55
C PRO A 214 14.34 5.02 -10.76
N THR A 215 15.03 4.14 -10.04
CA THR A 215 16.40 3.75 -10.43
C THR A 215 16.31 3.07 -11.78
N SER A 216 16.99 3.69 -12.75
CA SER A 216 17.20 3.19 -14.11
C SER A 216 17.90 1.84 -14.11
#